data_AF-A0A2N9IXA2-F1
#
_entry.id   AF-A0A2N9IXA2-F1
#
_cell.length_a   1.000
_cell.length_b   1.000
_cell.length_c   1.000
_cell.angle_alpha   90.00
_cell.angle_beta   90.00
_cell.angle_gamma   90.00
#
_symmetry.space_group_name_H-M   'P 1'
#
loop_
_entity.id
_entity.type
_entity.pdbx_description
1 polymer ?
#
loop_
_entity_poly.entity_id
_entity_poly.type
_entity_poly.pdbx_seq_one_letter_code
_entity_poly.pdbx_strand_id
1 'polypeptide(L)'
;MTSSGFYSQMNYLPLSGTILSASILVGFTTTLILFCSHFHQVEGDRAVGKMSPLVRLGTRRGSMVVKVAVIALYFFLFAFGLIKALPFTCILLCALTLPMGKVVVRYVEDNHKDKQKIFMAKYYCVRLHALFGAALAAGLVVARLVTIRYVPRPIFS
;
A
#
# COMPACT_ATOMS: atom_id res chain seq x y z
N MET A 1 1.56 -26.66 -51.20
CA MET A 1 0.87 -25.37 -50.94
C MET A 1 0.59 -25.31 -49.44
N THR A 2 1.53 -24.75 -48.68
CA THR A 2 1.48 -24.68 -47.21
C THR A 2 0.62 -23.48 -46.79
N SER A 3 -0.49 -23.73 -46.11
CA SER A 3 -1.29 -22.68 -45.48
C SER A 3 -0.58 -22.22 -44.21
N SER A 4 0.00 -21.02 -44.27
CA SER A 4 0.61 -20.34 -43.12
C SER A 4 -0.51 -19.87 -42.18
N GLY A 5 -0.78 -20.66 -41.13
CA GLY A 5 -1.68 -20.27 -40.05
C GLY A 5 -1.13 -19.06 -39.31
N PHE A 6 -1.79 -17.92 -39.44
CA PHE A 6 -1.53 -16.72 -38.65
C PHE A 6 -2.01 -16.99 -37.21
N TYR A 7 -1.11 -17.49 -36.36
CA TYR A 7 -1.39 -17.56 -34.92
C TYR A 7 -1.48 -16.13 -34.41
N SER A 8 -2.71 -15.65 -34.19
CA SER A 8 -2.96 -14.43 -33.43
C SER A 8 -2.43 -14.65 -32.01
N GLN A 9 -1.22 -14.16 -31.75
CA GLN A 9 -0.66 -14.10 -30.40
C GLN A 9 -1.54 -13.13 -29.60
N MET A 10 -2.45 -13.69 -28.79
CA MET A 10 -3.15 -12.89 -27.80
C MET A 10 -2.11 -12.40 -26.80
N ASN A 11 -1.75 -11.12 -26.90
CA ASN A 11 -0.97 -10.41 -25.89
C ASN A 11 -1.84 -10.29 -24.62
N TYR A 12 -1.87 -11.34 -23.80
CA TYR A 12 -2.38 -11.23 -22.45
C TYR A 12 -1.48 -10.24 -21.73
N LEU A 13 -2.02 -9.11 -21.27
CA LEU A 13 -1.33 -8.28 -20.29
C LEU A 13 -0.86 -9.22 -19.17
N PRO A 14 0.43 -9.19 -18.76
CA PRO A 14 0.95 -10.07 -17.71
C PRO A 14 0.44 -9.61 -16.34
N LEU A 15 -0.88 -9.50 -16.17
CA LEU A 15 -1.58 -9.19 -14.93
C LEU A 15 -1.48 -10.40 -14.01
N SER A 16 -0.33 -10.53 -13.37
CA SER A 16 -0.11 -11.50 -12.31
C SER A 16 -0.80 -11.04 -11.02
N GLY A 17 -1.28 -11.99 -10.21
CA GLY A 17 -1.78 -11.72 -8.87
C GLY A 17 -0.79 -10.93 -8.00
N THR A 18 0.50 -11.11 -8.22
CA THR A 18 1.57 -10.35 -7.56
C THR A 18 1.55 -8.88 -7.91
N ILE A 19 1.41 -8.55 -9.21
CA ILE A 19 1.38 -7.16 -9.67
C ILE A 19 0.13 -6.46 -9.16
N LEU A 20 -1.02 -7.14 -9.22
CA LEU A 20 -2.28 -6.59 -8.72
C LEU A 20 -2.23 -6.36 -7.21
N SER A 21 -1.76 -7.34 -6.44
CA SER A 21 -1.65 -7.25 -4.98
C SER A 21 -0.68 -6.14 -4.55
N ALA A 22 0.50 -6.07 -5.18
CA ALA A 22 1.46 -5.01 -4.91
C ALA A 22 0.88 -3.62 -5.22
N SER A 23 0.20 -3.48 -6.37
CA SER A 23 -0.44 -2.23 -6.77
C SER A 23 -1.54 -1.81 -5.80
N ILE A 24 -2.37 -2.74 -5.33
CA ILE A 24 -3.42 -2.48 -4.33
C ILE A 24 -2.79 -1.98 -3.02
N LEU A 25 -1.76 -2.65 -2.49
CA LEU A 25 -1.13 -2.24 -1.22
C LEU A 25 -0.47 -0.85 -1.33
N VAL A 26 0.27 -0.61 -2.41
CA VAL A 26 0.93 0.68 -2.67
C VAL A 26 -0.13 1.78 -2.86
N GLY A 27 -1.14 1.55 -3.69
CA GLY A 27 -2.25 2.48 -3.89
C GLY A 27 -2.99 2.79 -2.58
N PHE A 28 -3.20 1.79 -1.73
CA PHE A 28 -3.85 1.94 -0.43
C PHE A 28 -3.06 2.88 0.50
N THR A 29 -1.74 2.70 0.60
CA THR A 29 -0.90 3.62 1.38
C THR A 29 -0.89 5.04 0.80
N THR A 30 -0.97 5.20 -0.53
CA THR A 30 -1.13 6.51 -1.17
C THR A 30 -2.47 7.17 -0.84
N THR A 31 -3.57 6.42 -0.87
CA THR A 31 -4.89 6.91 -0.44
C THR A 31 -4.85 7.39 1.01
N LEU A 32 -4.12 6.70 1.90
CA LEU A 32 -3.94 7.11 3.29
C LEU A 32 -3.20 8.45 3.42
N ILE A 33 -2.16 8.69 2.59
CA ILE A 33 -1.45 9.98 2.53
C ILE A 33 -2.42 11.10 2.14
N LEU A 34 -3.17 10.90 1.06
CA LEU A 34 -4.13 11.89 0.57
C LEU A 34 -5.21 12.18 1.61
N PHE A 35 -5.75 11.14 2.25
CA PHE A 35 -6.71 11.30 3.33
C PHE A 35 -6.15 12.10 4.51
N CYS A 36 -4.93 11.77 4.96
CA CYS A 36 -4.27 12.49 6.05
C CYS A 36 -3.93 13.94 5.69
N SER A 37 -3.70 14.25 4.40
CA SER A 37 -3.45 15.62 3.94
C SER A 37 -4.66 16.54 4.12
N HIS A 38 -5.88 15.99 4.11
CA HIS A 38 -7.11 16.76 4.30
C HIS A 38 -7.37 17.15 5.76
N PHE A 39 -6.71 16.55 6.76
CA PHE A 39 -6.97 16.89 8.18
C PHE A 39 -6.68 18.34 8.50
N HIS A 40 -5.67 18.93 7.85
CA HIS A 40 -5.35 20.33 8.03
C HIS A 40 -6.36 21.26 7.35
N GLN A 41 -7.11 20.77 6.35
CA GLN A 41 -7.99 21.59 5.51
C GLN A 41 -9.45 21.61 5.99
N VAL A 42 -9.80 20.84 7.02
CA VAL A 42 -11.21 20.56 7.38
C VAL A 42 -12.02 21.82 7.67
N GLU A 43 -11.55 22.77 8.49
CA GLU A 43 -12.38 23.96 8.75
C GLU A 43 -12.36 24.98 7.62
N GLY A 44 -11.25 25.09 6.88
CA GLY A 44 -11.17 25.94 5.70
C GLY A 44 -12.12 25.45 4.61
N ASP A 45 -12.11 24.15 4.31
CA ASP A 45 -13.01 23.52 3.34
C ASP A 45 -14.48 23.60 3.79
N ARG A 46 -14.76 23.45 5.09
CA ARG A 46 -16.11 23.61 5.64
C ARG A 46 -16.63 25.05 5.51
N ALA A 47 -15.78 26.05 5.74
CA ALA A 47 -16.16 27.46 5.66
C ALA A 47 -16.56 27.90 4.24
N VAL A 48 -16.03 27.23 3.21
CA VAL A 48 -16.38 27.47 1.80
C VAL A 48 -17.35 26.43 1.20
N GLY A 49 -17.94 25.56 2.03
CA GLY A 49 -18.95 24.59 1.60
C GLY A 49 -18.42 23.37 0.83
N LYS A 50 -17.12 23.07 0.85
CA LYS A 50 -16.57 21.87 0.22
C LYS A 50 -17.00 20.60 0.97
N MET A 51 -17.45 19.61 0.20
CA MET A 51 -17.94 18.33 0.71
C MET A 51 -16.86 17.24 0.71
N SER A 52 -15.66 17.52 1.25
CA SER A 52 -14.62 16.49 1.34
C SER A 52 -15.03 15.38 2.33
N PRO A 53 -14.58 14.12 2.13
CA PRO A 53 -14.92 13.00 3.01
C PRO A 53 -14.67 13.32 4.49
N LEU A 54 -13.58 14.05 4.77
CA LEU A 54 -13.19 14.41 6.13
C LEU A 54 -14.02 15.56 6.71
N VAL A 55 -14.52 16.49 5.88
CA VAL A 55 -15.47 17.52 6.30
C VAL A 55 -16.80 16.91 6.73
N ARG A 56 -17.27 15.86 6.04
CA ARG A 56 -18.50 15.13 6.41
C ARG A 56 -18.32 14.27 7.67
N LEU A 57 -17.16 13.63 7.83
CA LEU A 57 -16.87 12.71 8.94
C LEU A 57 -16.49 13.44 10.24
N GLY A 58 -15.82 14.59 10.12
CA GLY A 58 -15.16 15.27 11.23
C GLY A 58 -13.85 14.56 11.65
N THR A 59 -12.98 15.30 12.34
CA THR A 59 -11.60 14.82 12.64
C THR A 59 -11.56 13.59 13.54
N ARG A 60 -12.53 13.43 14.46
CA ARG A 60 -12.64 12.25 15.34
C ARG A 60 -12.96 10.96 14.59
N ARG A 61 -13.91 10.98 13.65
CA ARG A 61 -14.17 9.80 12.80
C ARG A 61 -13.06 9.62 11.79
N GLY A 62 -12.46 10.71 11.32
CA GLY A 62 -11.26 10.67 10.50
C GLY A 62 -10.11 9.89 11.15
N SER A 63 -9.79 10.14 12.42
CA SER A 63 -8.72 9.41 13.10
C SER A 63 -9.01 7.91 13.21
N MET A 64 -10.28 7.54 13.44
CA MET A 64 -10.73 6.15 13.41
C MET A 64 -10.57 5.52 12.01
N VAL A 65 -10.87 6.26 10.94
CA VAL A 65 -10.63 5.78 9.56
C VAL A 65 -9.16 5.53 9.31
N VAL A 66 -8.25 6.40 9.77
CA VAL A 66 -6.79 6.17 9.69
C VAL A 66 -6.38 4.89 10.41
N LYS A 67 -6.89 4.67 11.64
CA LYS A 67 -6.64 3.45 12.41
C LYS A 67 -7.08 2.21 11.66
N VAL A 68 -8.33 2.19 11.20
CA VAL A 68 -8.91 1.06 10.45
C VAL A 68 -8.14 0.84 9.15
N ALA A 69 -7.74 1.90 8.45
CA ALA A 69 -6.98 1.80 7.23
C ALA A 69 -5.61 1.16 7.46
N VAL A 70 -4.86 1.58 8.49
CA VAL A 70 -3.56 0.97 8.82
C VAL A 70 -3.73 -0.51 9.18
N ILE A 71 -4.77 -0.88 9.94
CA ILE A 71 -5.08 -2.29 10.24
C ILE A 71 -5.38 -3.06 8.94
N ALA A 72 -6.21 -2.49 8.07
CA ALA A 72 -6.59 -3.10 6.79
C ALA A 72 -5.38 -3.30 5.86
N LEU A 73 -4.42 -2.37 5.84
CA LEU A 73 -3.18 -2.51 5.07
C LEU A 73 -2.41 -3.79 5.44
N TYR A 74 -2.20 -4.02 6.74
CA TYR A 74 -1.48 -5.21 7.21
C TYR A 74 -2.31 -6.48 7.09
N PHE A 75 -3.63 -6.38 7.23
CA PHE A 75 -4.53 -7.49 6.93
C PHE A 75 -4.45 -7.91 5.45
N PHE A 76 -4.52 -6.96 4.51
CA PHE A 76 -4.38 -7.26 3.08
C PHE A 76 -3.01 -7.82 2.72
N LEU A 77 -1.93 -7.29 3.31
CA LEU A 77 -0.59 -7.86 3.17
C LEU A 77 -0.58 -9.35 3.55
N PHE A 78 -1.15 -9.68 4.71
CA PHE A 78 -1.22 -11.05 5.20
C PHE A 78 -2.12 -11.93 4.31
N ALA A 79 -3.31 -11.44 3.94
CA ALA A 79 -4.26 -12.14 3.08
C ALA A 79 -3.67 -12.46 1.69
N PHE A 80 -3.01 -11.49 1.05
CA PHE A 80 -2.31 -11.70 -0.23
C PHE A 80 -1.16 -12.70 -0.11
N GLY A 81 -0.51 -12.75 1.05
CA GLY A 81 0.43 -13.80 1.40
C GLY A 81 -0.18 -15.20 1.46
N LEU A 82 -1.32 -15.34 2.16
CA LEU A 82 -2.01 -16.62 2.33
C LEU A 82 -2.49 -17.20 1.00
N ILE A 83 -3.04 -16.36 0.11
CA ILE A 83 -3.48 -16.79 -1.21
C ILE A 83 -2.33 -16.95 -2.23
N LYS A 84 -1.07 -16.86 -1.77
CA LYS A 84 0.15 -16.92 -2.60
C LYS A 84 0.23 -15.87 -3.71
N ALA A 85 -0.55 -14.79 -3.59
CA ALA A 85 -0.46 -13.66 -4.52
C ALA A 85 0.77 -12.80 -4.22
N LEU A 86 1.31 -12.83 -3.00
CA LEU A 86 2.62 -12.25 -2.68
C LEU A 86 3.58 -13.31 -2.12
N PRO A 87 4.88 -13.25 -2.48
CA PRO A 87 5.89 -14.09 -1.85
C PRO A 87 5.95 -13.88 -0.33
N PHE A 88 6.25 -14.94 0.41
CA PHE A 88 6.36 -14.88 1.87
C PHE A 88 7.42 -13.88 2.36
N THR A 89 8.50 -13.69 1.60
CA THR A 89 9.54 -12.68 1.86
C THR A 89 8.98 -11.26 1.91
N CYS A 90 7.97 -10.93 1.09
CA CYS A 90 7.29 -9.64 1.14
C CYS A 90 6.53 -9.44 2.46
N ILE A 91 5.86 -10.49 2.96
CA ILE A 91 5.13 -10.43 4.24
C ILE A 91 6.12 -10.11 5.36
N LEU A 92 7.23 -10.84 5.43
CA LEU A 92 8.24 -10.68 6.47
C LEU A 92 8.83 -9.27 6.47
N LEU A 93 9.28 -8.78 5.31
CA LEU A 93 9.91 -7.46 5.24
C LEU A 93 8.90 -6.33 5.45
N CYS A 94 7.70 -6.42 4.87
CA CYS A 94 6.68 -5.39 5.09
C CYS A 94 6.18 -5.38 6.55
N ALA A 95 6.17 -6.52 7.25
CA ALA A 95 5.82 -6.56 8.67
C ALA A 95 6.79 -5.75 9.54
N LEU A 96 8.06 -5.58 9.14
CA LEU A 96 9.01 -4.71 9.84
C LEU A 96 8.58 -3.24 9.87
N THR A 97 7.65 -2.83 9.00
CA THR A 97 7.11 -1.47 8.98
C THR A 97 5.98 -1.25 9.99
N LEU A 98 5.49 -2.30 10.68
CA LEU A 98 4.42 -2.22 11.68
C LEU A 98 4.63 -1.12 12.74
N PRO A 99 5.84 -0.90 13.30
CA PRO A 99 6.08 0.18 14.24
C PRO A 99 5.78 1.56 13.64
N MET A 100 6.10 1.76 12.35
CA MET A 100 5.79 3.00 11.64
C MET A 100 4.28 3.18 11.47
N GLY A 101 3.54 2.10 11.17
CA GLY A 101 2.08 2.12 11.15
C GLY A 101 1.47 2.52 12.50
N LYS A 102 2.00 2.00 13.61
CA LYS A 102 1.60 2.40 14.97
C LYS A 102 1.87 3.88 15.25
N VAL A 103 3.00 4.42 14.77
CA VAL A 103 3.33 5.85 14.89
C VAL A 103 2.29 6.70 14.14
N VAL A 104 1.91 6.33 12.92
CA VAL A 104 0.87 7.04 12.15
C VAL A 104 -0.45 7.08 12.94
N VAL A 105 -0.91 5.93 13.42
CA VAL A 105 -2.18 5.81 14.15
C VAL A 105 -2.15 6.67 15.41
N ARG A 106 -1.12 6.50 16.27
CA ARG A 106 -0.99 7.29 17.51
C ARG A 106 -0.92 8.78 17.23
N TYR A 107 -0.09 9.19 16.27
CA TYR A 107 0.07 10.60 15.94
C TYR A 107 -1.26 11.23 15.54
N VAL A 108 -2.05 10.55 14.69
CA VAL A 108 -3.36 11.06 14.28
C VAL A 108 -4.37 11.03 15.42
N GLU A 109 -4.43 9.95 16.20
CA GLU A 109 -5.33 9.84 17.36
C GLU A 109 -5.06 10.93 18.41
N ASP A 110 -3.79 11.26 18.67
CA ASP A 110 -3.41 12.25 19.69
C ASP A 110 -3.58 13.70 19.20
N ASN A 111 -3.42 13.94 17.88
CA ASN A 111 -3.31 15.29 17.34
C ASN A 111 -4.47 15.71 16.42
N HIS A 112 -5.49 14.87 16.16
CA HIS A 112 -6.56 15.21 15.18
C HIS A 112 -7.38 16.47 15.52
N LYS A 113 -7.27 17.02 16.73
CA LYS A 113 -7.91 18.27 17.15
C LYS A 113 -7.00 19.50 17.07
N ASP A 114 -5.68 19.30 16.97
CA ASP A 114 -4.68 20.35 16.92
C ASP A 114 -4.27 20.62 15.47
N LYS A 115 -4.74 21.73 14.91
CA LYS A 115 -4.52 22.08 13.48
C LYS A 115 -3.05 22.24 13.11
N GLN A 116 -2.23 22.72 14.05
CA GLN A 116 -0.81 22.98 13.83
C GLN A 116 -0.06 21.65 13.77
N LYS A 117 -0.36 20.73 14.68
CA LYS A 117 0.28 19.42 14.73
C LYS A 117 -0.25 18.48 13.65
N ILE A 118 -1.55 18.46 13.38
CA ILE A 118 -2.15 17.46 12.48
C ILE A 118 -1.67 17.58 11.04
N PHE A 119 -1.16 18.75 10.63
CA PHE A 119 -0.50 18.94 9.33
C PHE A 119 0.63 17.94 9.08
N MET A 120 1.31 17.48 10.15
CA MET A 120 2.39 16.51 10.04
C MET A 120 1.93 15.07 9.76
N ALA A 121 0.64 14.76 9.91
CA ALA A 121 0.09 13.41 9.70
C ALA A 121 0.41 12.85 8.31
N LYS A 122 0.33 13.70 7.26
CA LYS A 122 0.65 13.29 5.90
C LYS A 122 2.11 12.83 5.75
N TYR A 123 3.05 13.47 6.45
CA TYR A 123 4.48 13.11 6.38
C TYR A 123 4.76 11.79 7.08
N TYR A 124 4.07 11.49 8.18
CA TYR A 124 4.12 10.15 8.78
C TYR A 124 3.56 9.09 7.84
N CYS A 125 2.48 9.38 7.11
CA CYS A 125 1.96 8.47 6.09
C CYS A 125 2.92 8.30 4.91
N VAL A 126 3.59 9.36 4.47
CA VAL A 126 4.64 9.31 3.43
C VAL A 126 5.81 8.42 3.88
N ARG A 127 6.26 8.56 5.14
CA ARG A 127 7.29 7.69 5.71
C ARG A 127 6.86 6.23 5.73
N LEU A 128 5.61 5.95 6.13
CA LEU A 128 5.05 4.60 6.08
C LEU A 128 5.03 4.05 4.64
N HIS A 129 4.53 4.83 3.67
CA HIS A 129 4.48 4.45 2.26
C HIS A 129 5.87 4.15 1.70
N ALA A 130 6.85 5.02 1.95
CA ALA A 130 8.22 4.83 1.48
C ALA A 130 8.86 3.57 2.08
N LEU A 131 8.74 3.37 3.40
CA LEU A 131 9.28 2.18 4.07
C LEU A 131 8.57 0.90 3.60
N PHE A 132 7.24 0.93 3.49
CA PHE A 132 6.43 -0.20 3.04
C PHE A 132 6.75 -0.56 1.58
N GLY A 133 6.80 0.44 0.68
CA GLY A 133 7.14 0.25 -0.72
C GLY A 133 8.56 -0.30 -0.91
N ALA A 134 9.54 0.24 -0.15
CA ALA A 134 10.91 -0.27 -0.17
C ALA A 134 10.99 -1.71 0.34
N ALA A 135 10.32 -2.04 1.44
CA ALA A 135 10.25 -3.39 1.99
C ALA A 135 9.58 -4.38 1.03
N LEU A 136 8.49 -3.95 0.36
CA LEU A 136 7.79 -4.76 -0.63
C LEU A 136 8.69 -5.05 -1.84
N ALA A 137 9.35 -4.03 -2.37
CA ALA A 137 10.30 -4.18 -3.48
C ALA A 137 11.47 -5.10 -3.12
N ALA A 138 12.07 -4.91 -1.93
CA ALA A 138 13.12 -5.79 -1.42
C ALA A 138 12.63 -7.24 -1.28
N GLY A 139 11.40 -7.44 -0.78
CA GLY A 139 10.80 -8.77 -0.64
C GLY A 139 10.65 -9.49 -1.97
N LEU A 140 10.23 -8.78 -3.02
CA LEU A 140 10.12 -9.31 -4.37
C LEU A 140 11.50 -9.65 -4.97
N VAL A 141 12.51 -8.80 -4.75
CA VAL A 141 13.90 -9.07 -5.19
C VAL A 141 14.44 -10.32 -4.49
N VAL A 142 14.28 -10.43 -3.17
CA VAL A 142 14.74 -11.60 -2.40
C VAL A 142 14.01 -12.86 -2.87
N ALA A 143 12.69 -12.80 -3.09
CA ALA A 143 11.93 -13.94 -3.62
C ALA A 143 12.52 -14.42 -4.95
N ARG A 144 12.80 -13.50 -5.88
CA ARG A 144 13.41 -13.81 -7.17
C ARG A 144 14.79 -14.46 -7.03
N LEU A 145 15.63 -13.93 -6.13
CA LEU A 145 16.97 -14.47 -5.88
C LEU A 145 16.91 -15.88 -5.29
N VAL A 146 16.00 -16.14 -4.35
CA VAL A 146 15.78 -17.47 -3.77
C VAL A 146 15.33 -18.45 -4.86
N THR A 147 14.34 -18.09 -5.68
CA THR A 147 13.88 -18.96 -6.78
C THR A 147 15.00 -19.31 -7.76
N ILE A 148 15.85 -18.34 -8.13
CA ILE A 148 16.99 -18.58 -9.04
C ILE A 148 18.05 -19.50 -8.42
N ARG A 149 18.30 -19.40 -7.12
CA ARG A 149 19.33 -20.22 -6.45
C ARG A 149 18.90 -21.66 -6.19
N TYR A 150 17.61 -21.91 -5.96
CA TYR A 150 17.08 -23.25 -5.65
C TYR A 150 16.58 -24.03 -6.86
N VAL A 151 16.38 -23.37 -8.02
CA VAL A 151 16.09 -24.04 -9.29
C VAL A 151 17.26 -23.77 -10.24
N PRO A 152 18.28 -24.66 -10.30
CA PRO A 152 19.32 -24.57 -11.32
C PRO A 152 18.65 -24.62 -12.69
N ARG A 153 19.02 -23.73 -13.60
CA ARG A 153 18.60 -23.85 -15.00
C ARG A 153 19.11 -25.19 -15.53
N PRO A 154 18.28 -26.03 -16.17
CA PRO A 154 18.82 -27.14 -16.94
C PRO A 154 19.67 -26.53 -18.06
N ILE A 155 20.98 -26.75 -17.98
CA ILE A 155 21.92 -26.43 -19.06
C ILE A 155 21.65 -27.49 -20.13
N PHE A 156 20.75 -27.18 -21.08
CA PHE A 156 20.69 -27.96 -22.31
C PHE A 156 21.78 -27.44 -23.25
N SER A 157 22.77 -28.31 -23.46
CA SER A 157 23.79 -28.26 -24.52
C SER A 157 23.20 -28.68 -25.86
#